data_AF-A0A2N2AMZ6-F1
#
_entry.id   AF-A0A2N2AMZ6-F1
#
_cell.length_a   1.000
_cell.length_b   1.000
_cell.length_c   1.000
_cell.angle_alpha   90.00
_cell.angle_beta   90.00
_cell.angle_gamma   90.00
#
_symmetry.space_group_name_H-M   'P 1'
#
loop_
_entity.id
_entity.type
_entity.pdbx_description
1 polymer ?
#
loop_
_entity_poly.entity_id
_entity_poly.type
_entity_poly.pdbx_seq_one_letter_code
_entity_poly.pdbx_strand_id
1 'polypeptide(L)'
;MLKSGAVLAALLALCGCDSGEITKEYLSSAKQPDIYLGAGVILQISEAETATVYGRDKCPGHEMPEWLFGTAVESEGCTQLSGRNSVPVILITDHGRLEEMWTVTEDDGPYGARITIKRPDGWVLREPKS
;
A
#
# COMPACT_ATOMS: atom_id res chain seq x y z
N MET A 1 -30.95 -31.15 67.14
CA MET A 1 -29.67 -30.48 67.49
C MET A 1 -28.74 -30.59 66.28
N LEU A 2 -28.28 -29.43 65.79
CA LEU A 2 -27.05 -29.11 65.02
C LEU A 2 -26.48 -30.20 64.09
N LYS A 3 -26.34 -30.03 62.77
CA LYS A 3 -25.36 -29.20 62.02
C LYS A 3 -25.20 -29.96 60.68
N SER A 4 -24.88 -29.47 59.50
CA SER A 4 -24.33 -28.23 58.97
C SER A 4 -24.66 -28.23 57.48
N GLY A 5 -24.94 -27.07 56.91
CA GLY A 5 -24.85 -26.87 55.47
C GLY A 5 -23.40 -27.01 55.00
N ALA A 6 -23.22 -27.53 53.79
CA ALA A 6 -22.00 -27.39 53.03
C ALA A 6 -22.39 -27.22 51.55
N VAL A 7 -22.19 -25.99 51.09
CA VAL A 7 -22.24 -25.55 49.70
C VAL A 7 -21.11 -26.27 48.95
N LEU A 8 -21.44 -26.90 47.80
CA LEU A 8 -20.45 -27.34 46.81
C LEU A 8 -20.99 -26.86 45.45
N ALA A 9 -20.71 -25.60 45.11
CA ALA A 9 -19.58 -25.18 44.28
C ALA A 9 -19.76 -25.61 42.81
N ALA A 10 -19.99 -24.59 41.99
CA ALA A 10 -20.28 -24.62 40.57
C ALA A 10 -19.19 -25.32 39.75
N LEU A 11 -19.60 -26.30 38.95
CA LEU A 11 -18.85 -26.83 37.81
C LEU A 11 -19.05 -25.88 36.61
N LEU A 12 -18.35 -24.75 36.63
CA LEU A 12 -18.20 -23.84 35.48
C LEU A 12 -16.71 -23.59 35.28
N ALA A 13 -16.05 -24.44 34.51
CA ALA A 13 -14.85 -24.11 33.73
C ALA A 13 -14.29 -25.39 33.12
N LEU A 14 -14.61 -25.65 31.86
CA LEU A 14 -13.78 -26.42 30.91
C LEU A 14 -14.32 -26.19 29.48
N CYS A 15 -14.57 -24.92 29.14
CA CYS A 15 -14.46 -24.47 27.74
C CYS A 15 -13.10 -23.79 27.62
N GLY A 16 -12.03 -24.58 27.66
CA GLY A 16 -10.76 -24.16 27.11
C GLY A 16 -10.91 -24.16 25.59
N CYS A 17 -11.49 -23.09 25.03
CA CYS A 17 -11.17 -22.73 23.67
C CYS A 17 -9.70 -22.33 23.72
N ASP A 18 -8.84 -23.27 23.32
CA ASP A 18 -7.49 -22.98 22.88
C ASP A 18 -7.63 -22.08 21.65
N SER A 19 -7.90 -20.80 21.90
CA SER A 19 -7.70 -19.74 20.94
C SER A 19 -6.21 -19.68 20.78
N GLY A 20 -5.69 -20.52 19.88
CA GLY A 20 -4.35 -20.37 19.35
C GLY A 20 -4.24 -18.92 18.90
N GLU A 21 -3.59 -18.10 19.72
CA GLU A 21 -3.01 -16.85 19.25
C GLU A 21 -2.03 -17.29 18.18
N ILE A 22 -2.49 -17.26 16.93
CA ILE A 22 -1.61 -17.26 15.77
C ILE A 22 -0.74 -16.03 15.99
N THR A 23 0.46 -16.28 16.52
CA THR A 23 1.39 -15.26 16.94
C THR A 23 1.67 -14.38 15.72
N LYS A 24 1.51 -13.07 15.89
CA LYS A 24 1.87 -12.05 14.90
C LYS A 24 3.32 -12.20 14.38
N GLU A 25 4.15 -12.98 15.05
CA GLU A 25 5.51 -13.36 14.62
C GLU A 25 5.57 -14.11 13.29
N TYR A 26 4.54 -14.89 12.91
CA TYR A 26 4.59 -15.59 11.61
C TYR A 26 4.29 -14.68 10.41
N LEU A 27 3.64 -13.54 10.63
CA LEU A 27 3.35 -12.55 9.56
C LEU A 27 4.44 -11.48 9.42
N SER A 28 5.36 -11.35 10.39
CA SER A 28 6.37 -10.27 10.37
C SER A 28 7.63 -10.57 9.55
N SER A 29 7.81 -11.79 9.04
CA SER A 29 8.98 -12.19 8.24
C SER A 29 8.77 -12.19 6.72
N ALA A 30 7.56 -11.97 6.23
CA ALA A 30 7.35 -11.79 4.80
C ALA A 30 7.77 -10.36 4.43
N LYS A 31 8.87 -10.20 3.68
CA LYS A 31 9.24 -8.91 3.07
C LYS A 31 8.02 -8.45 2.25
N GLN A 32 7.46 -7.28 2.58
CA GLN A 32 6.38 -6.71 1.78
C GLN A 32 6.86 -6.52 0.33
N PRO A 33 6.00 -6.76 -0.67
CA PRO A 33 6.35 -6.54 -2.06
C PRO A 33 6.66 -5.04 -2.27
N ASP A 34 7.65 -4.76 -3.13
CA ASP A 34 7.92 -3.39 -3.56
C ASP A 34 6.71 -2.86 -4.38
N ILE A 35 6.27 -1.63 -4.10
CA ILE A 35 5.13 -0.98 -4.75
C ILE A 35 5.62 -0.05 -5.85
N TYR A 36 4.99 -0.08 -7.03
CA TYR A 36 5.36 0.70 -8.21
C TYR A 36 4.19 1.48 -8.83
N LEU A 37 4.52 2.56 -9.54
CA LEU A 37 3.69 3.08 -10.64
C LEU A 37 4.11 2.46 -11.96
N GLY A 38 3.13 2.00 -12.73
CA GLY A 38 3.34 1.52 -14.10
C GLY A 38 3.85 2.60 -15.04
N ALA A 39 4.70 2.21 -15.99
CA ALA A 39 5.17 3.10 -17.04
C ALA A 39 4.02 3.53 -17.97
N GLY A 40 3.91 4.83 -18.25
CA GLY A 40 2.88 5.36 -19.14
C GLY A 40 1.47 5.36 -18.55
N VAL A 41 1.33 5.28 -17.23
CA VAL A 41 0.02 5.33 -16.57
C VAL A 41 -0.59 6.72 -16.71
N ILE A 42 -1.90 6.79 -16.99
CA ILE A 42 -2.64 8.05 -17.04
C ILE A 42 -3.19 8.35 -15.64
N LEU A 43 -2.80 9.49 -15.06
CA LEU A 43 -3.25 9.93 -13.74
C LEU A 43 -3.90 11.31 -13.81
N GLN A 44 -4.85 11.56 -12.92
CA GLN A 44 -5.39 12.89 -12.72
C GLN A 44 -4.42 13.72 -11.87
N ILE A 45 -3.89 14.80 -12.46
CA ILE A 45 -2.86 15.66 -11.84
C ILE A 45 -3.43 16.98 -11.31
N SER A 46 -4.67 17.32 -11.66
CA SER A 46 -5.46 18.41 -11.07
C SER A 46 -6.96 18.11 -11.22
N GLU A 47 -7.86 18.97 -10.73
CA GLU A 47 -9.30 18.76 -10.97
C GLU A 47 -9.67 18.75 -12.46
N ALA A 48 -8.91 19.43 -13.32
CA ALA A 48 -9.21 19.63 -14.73
C ALA A 48 -8.24 18.94 -15.70
N GLU A 49 -7.15 18.35 -15.22
CA GLU A 49 -6.06 17.86 -16.08
C GLU A 49 -5.63 16.44 -15.71
N THR A 50 -5.32 15.66 -16.74
CA THR A 50 -4.67 14.35 -16.65
C THR A 50 -3.32 14.39 -17.35
N ALA A 51 -2.40 13.52 -16.91
CA ALA A 51 -1.10 13.36 -17.55
C ALA A 51 -0.76 11.89 -17.72
N THR A 52 -0.01 11.57 -18.78
CA THR A 52 0.69 10.29 -18.89
C THR A 52 2.00 10.39 -18.10
N VAL A 53 2.23 9.44 -17.20
CA VAL A 53 3.31 9.48 -16.22
C VAL A 53 4.34 8.43 -16.52
N TYR A 54 5.61 8.83 -16.53
CA TYR A 54 6.76 7.95 -16.65
C TYR A 54 7.74 8.20 -15.51
N GLY A 55 8.19 7.13 -14.87
CA GLY A 55 9.32 7.18 -13.96
C GLY A 55 10.67 7.01 -14.67
N ARG A 56 11.71 6.81 -13.87
CA ARG A 56 13.09 6.57 -14.34
C ARG A 56 13.63 5.21 -13.91
N ASP A 57 12.82 4.43 -13.19
CA ASP A 57 13.23 3.13 -12.69
C ASP A 57 12.96 2.06 -13.76
N LYS A 58 13.74 0.99 -13.67
CA LYS A 58 13.47 -0.25 -14.40
C LYS A 58 12.20 -0.88 -13.83
N CYS A 59 11.30 -1.35 -14.70
CA CYS A 59 10.14 -2.08 -14.22
C CYS A 59 10.55 -3.48 -13.70
N PRO A 60 9.90 -3.99 -12.64
CA PRO A 60 10.24 -5.26 -11.98
C PRO A 60 10.00 -6.53 -12.83
N GLY A 61 9.54 -6.41 -14.08
CA GLY A 61 9.35 -7.55 -14.98
C GLY A 61 8.33 -8.56 -14.44
N HIS A 62 8.71 -9.84 -14.41
CA HIS A 62 7.85 -10.96 -13.94
C HIS A 62 7.90 -11.19 -12.42
N GLU A 63 8.68 -10.42 -11.67
CA GLU A 63 8.50 -10.41 -10.22
C GLU A 63 7.06 -9.95 -9.94
N MET A 64 6.45 -10.34 -8.82
CA MET A 64 5.07 -9.94 -8.47
C MET A 64 5.12 -8.68 -7.58
N PRO A 65 5.42 -7.47 -8.11
CA PRO A 65 5.30 -6.26 -7.32
C PRO A 65 3.82 -5.99 -7.04
N GLU A 66 3.60 -5.05 -6.15
CA GLU A 66 2.30 -4.40 -6.06
C GLU A 66 2.29 -3.15 -6.97
N TRP A 67 1.22 -2.99 -7.74
CA TRP A 67 1.05 -1.82 -8.62
C TRP A 67 0.05 -0.87 -7.97
N LEU A 68 0.50 0.32 -7.58
CA LEU A 68 -0.41 1.33 -7.02
C LEU A 68 -1.40 1.81 -8.09
N PHE A 69 -0.86 2.12 -9.28
CA PHE A 69 -1.64 2.46 -10.47
C PHE A 69 -0.97 1.89 -11.72
N GLY A 70 -1.79 1.58 -12.73
CA GLY A 70 -1.33 0.99 -13.99
C GLY A 70 -1.23 -0.53 -13.92
N THR A 71 -0.55 -1.12 -14.90
CA THR A 71 -0.40 -2.58 -15.04
C THR A 71 1.07 -2.95 -15.17
N ALA A 72 1.35 -4.25 -15.07
CA ALA A 72 2.69 -4.77 -15.25
C ALA A 72 3.24 -4.46 -16.65
N VAL A 73 4.46 -3.92 -16.70
CA VAL A 73 5.19 -3.61 -17.94
C VAL A 73 6.60 -4.17 -17.82
N GLU A 74 7.12 -4.75 -18.91
CA GLU A 74 8.47 -5.36 -18.94
C GLU A 74 9.58 -4.38 -19.38
N SER A 75 9.24 -3.12 -19.66
CA SER A 75 10.17 -2.09 -20.17
C SER A 75 10.71 -1.17 -19.07
N GLU A 76 11.42 -0.10 -19.45
CA GLU A 76 11.77 0.99 -18.54
C GLU A 76 10.60 1.97 -18.36
N GLY A 77 10.71 2.85 -17.36
CA GLY A 77 9.80 3.97 -17.14
C GLY A 77 8.83 3.79 -15.99
N CYS A 78 9.04 2.80 -15.12
CA CYS A 78 8.29 2.65 -13.88
C CYS A 78 8.82 3.62 -12.79
N THR A 79 8.04 3.80 -11.74
CA THR A 79 8.44 4.56 -10.54
C THR A 79 8.33 3.65 -9.32
N GLN A 80 9.46 3.28 -8.70
CA GLN A 80 9.43 2.55 -7.43
C GLN A 80 9.03 3.51 -6.31
N LEU A 81 8.03 3.14 -5.52
CA LEU A 81 7.46 3.96 -4.46
C LEU A 81 7.94 3.54 -3.08
N SER A 82 7.91 2.23 -2.79
CA SER A 82 8.29 1.70 -1.48
C SER A 82 9.71 2.08 -1.08
N GLY A 83 9.88 2.44 0.19
CA GLY A 83 11.18 2.83 0.74
C GLY A 83 11.72 4.16 0.22
N ARG A 84 10.91 4.97 -0.47
CA ARG A 84 11.29 6.29 -0.96
C ARG A 84 10.31 7.35 -0.44
N ASN A 85 10.83 8.50 -0.02
CA ASN A 85 10.03 9.66 0.36
C ASN A 85 9.78 10.62 -0.81
N SER A 86 10.51 10.42 -1.90
CA SER A 86 10.57 11.33 -3.04
C SER A 86 10.91 10.56 -4.30
N VAL A 87 10.16 10.79 -5.38
CA VAL A 87 10.38 10.13 -6.68
C VAL A 87 10.37 11.11 -7.84
N PRO A 88 11.39 11.09 -8.73
CA PRO A 88 11.39 11.89 -9.94
C PRO A 88 10.49 11.26 -10.99
N VAL A 89 9.64 12.06 -11.63
CA VAL A 89 8.76 11.62 -12.71
C VAL A 89 8.78 12.58 -13.89
N ILE A 90 8.37 12.08 -15.04
CA ILE A 90 8.13 12.80 -16.26
C ILE A 90 6.62 12.77 -16.53
N LEU A 91 6.02 13.94 -16.69
CA LEU A 91 4.62 14.11 -17.06
C LEU A 91 4.53 14.53 -18.51
N ILE A 92 3.68 13.85 -19.27
CA ILE A 92 3.27 14.25 -20.61
C ILE A 92 1.82 14.70 -20.51
N THR A 93 1.60 16.01 -20.68
CA THR A 93 0.28 16.64 -20.69
C THR A 93 0.01 17.27 -22.06
N ASP A 94 -1.20 17.77 -22.28
CA ASP A 94 -1.56 18.49 -23.51
C ASP A 94 -0.73 19.78 -23.71
N HIS A 95 -0.15 20.30 -22.63
CA HIS A 95 0.70 21.49 -22.63
C HIS A 95 2.18 21.18 -22.84
N GLY A 96 2.57 19.90 -22.80
CA GLY A 96 3.93 19.45 -23.09
C GLY A 96 4.50 18.52 -22.02
N ARG A 97 5.83 18.47 -21.98
CA ARG A 97 6.59 17.60 -21.08
C ARG A 97 7.08 18.37 -19.86
N LEU A 98 6.81 17.85 -18.67
CA LEU A 98 7.26 18.38 -17.39
C LEU A 98 8.06 17.33 -16.63
N GLU A 99 9.06 17.77 -15.87
CA GLU A 99 9.76 16.91 -14.92
C GLU A 99 9.42 17.40 -13.51
N GLU A 100 8.90 16.51 -12.69
CA GLU A 100 8.48 16.83 -11.32
C GLU A 100 9.17 15.92 -10.32
N MET A 101 9.24 16.42 -9.09
CA MET A 101 9.65 15.64 -7.95
C MET A 101 8.42 15.43 -7.07
N TRP A 102 7.96 14.19 -6.91
CA TRP A 102 6.76 13.85 -6.14
C TRP A 102 7.07 13.33 -4.76
N THR A 103 6.32 13.78 -3.77
CA THR A 103 6.41 13.27 -2.39
C THR A 103 5.66 11.96 -2.28
N VAL A 104 6.28 10.97 -1.67
CA VAL A 104 5.70 9.67 -1.36
C VAL A 104 5.58 9.54 0.15
N THR A 105 4.42 9.10 0.61
CA THR A 105 4.16 8.79 2.02
C THR A 105 3.71 7.35 2.11
N GLU A 106 4.39 6.57 2.95
CA GLU A 106 4.12 5.17 3.21
C GLU A 106 3.64 5.02 4.65
N ASP A 107 2.42 4.53 4.83
CA ASP A 107 1.81 4.25 6.14
C ASP A 107 1.48 2.76 6.26
N ASP A 108 1.53 2.19 7.46
CA ASP A 108 1.02 0.84 7.70
C ASP A 108 -0.51 0.83 7.70
N GLY A 109 -1.12 0.13 6.74
CA GLY A 109 -2.55 -0.13 6.67
C GLY A 109 -2.94 -1.51 7.22
N PRO A 110 -4.24 -1.76 7.47
CA PRO A 110 -4.72 -3.06 7.97
C PRO A 110 -4.49 -4.24 6.99
N TYR A 111 -4.12 -3.94 5.74
CA TYR A 111 -3.90 -4.92 4.67
C TYR A 111 -2.51 -4.84 4.02
N GLY A 112 -1.57 -4.07 4.60
CA GLY A 112 -0.25 -3.82 4.01
C GLY A 112 0.12 -2.34 3.97
N ALA A 113 1.25 -2.02 3.34
CA ALA A 113 1.70 -0.65 3.15
C ALA A 113 0.69 0.14 2.30
N ARG A 114 0.31 1.33 2.77
CA ARG A 114 -0.55 2.26 2.08
C ARG A 114 0.30 3.42 1.57
N ILE A 115 0.36 3.57 0.25
CA ILE A 115 1.10 4.66 -0.39
C ILE A 115 0.17 5.82 -0.73
N THR A 116 0.58 7.04 -0.39
CA THR A 116 0.01 8.30 -0.90
C THR A 116 1.09 9.05 -1.68
N ILE A 117 0.75 9.51 -2.88
CA ILE A 117 1.66 10.31 -3.72
C ILE A 117 1.10 11.71 -3.89
N LYS A 118 1.96 12.71 -3.70
CA LYS A 118 1.62 14.13 -3.86
C LYS A 118 2.56 14.84 -4.83
N ARG A 119 1.97 15.66 -5.70
CA ARG A 119 2.68 16.61 -6.55
C ARG A 119 3.28 17.77 -5.75
N PRO A 120 4.19 18.58 -6.33
CA PRO A 120 4.78 19.74 -5.67
C PRO A 120 3.75 20.80 -5.26
N ASP A 121 2.63 20.89 -5.98
CA ASP A 121 1.51 21.79 -5.69
C ASP A 121 0.59 21.28 -4.56
N GLY A 122 0.89 20.10 -3.99
CA GLY A 122 0.12 19.46 -2.93
C GLY A 122 -1.03 18.57 -3.42
N TRP A 123 -1.25 18.47 -4.74
CA TRP A 123 -2.27 17.61 -5.31
C TRP A 123 -1.99 16.14 -5.02
N VAL A 124 -2.99 15.41 -4.50
CA VAL A 124 -2.92 13.97 -4.27
C VAL A 124 -3.31 13.25 -5.56
N LEU A 125 -2.41 12.42 -6.08
CA LEU A 125 -2.66 11.69 -7.32
C LEU A 125 -3.76 10.64 -7.16
N ARG A 126 -4.55 10.48 -8.23
CA ARG A 126 -5.65 9.53 -8.34
C ARG A 126 -5.83 9.09 -9.78
N GLU A 127 -6.46 7.94 -9.98
CA GLU A 127 -6.89 7.53 -11.32
C GLU A 127 -7.93 8.52 -11.87
N PRO A 128 -7.97 8.73 -13.20
CA PRO A 128 -9.03 9.52 -13.83
C PRO A 128 -10.41 8.92 -13.54
N LYS A 129 -11.42 9.78 -13.40
CA LYS A 129 -12.82 9.32 -13.30
C LYS A 129 -13.24 8.74 -14.64
N SER A 130 -13.77 7.52 -14.63
CA SER A 130 -14.42 6.86 -15.78
C SER A 130 -15.78 7.47 -16.10
#